data_AF-R6GY54-F1
#
_entry.id   AF-R6GY54-F1
#
_cell.length_a   1.000
_cell.length_b   1.000
_cell.length_c   1.000
_cell.angle_alpha   90.00
_cell.angle_beta   90.00
_cell.angle_gamma   90.00
#
_symmetry.space_group_name_H-M   'P 1'
#
loop_
_entity.id
_entity.type
_entity.pdbx_description
1 polymer ?
#
loop_
_entity_poly.entity_id
_entity_poly.type
_entity_poly.pdbx_seq_one_letter_code
_entity_poly.pdbx_strand_id
1 'polypeptide(L)'
;MSKLRRYVRGPLVSKPNAGNPTVSPEGRVVYPMGPEEFARLQAEACRMGAGLLGGCCGTTPAYLSALRDRLAAEGLAPAHRT
;
A
#
# COMPACT_ATOMS: atom_id res chain seq x y z
N MET A 1 -5.17 14.69 2.33
CA MET A 1 -6.13 13.81 3.05
C MET A 1 -6.93 12.99 2.04
N SER A 2 -7.16 11.71 2.31
CA SER A 2 -7.99 10.82 1.46
C SER A 2 -9.45 11.31 1.34
N LYS A 3 -10.10 11.06 0.20
CA LYS A 3 -11.56 11.29 0.02
C LYS A 3 -12.39 10.47 1.01
N LEU A 4 -11.97 9.23 1.32
CA LEU A 4 -12.66 8.35 2.28
C LEU A 4 -12.72 8.96 3.68
N ARG A 5 -11.68 9.71 4.07
CA ARG A 5 -11.59 10.33 5.38
C ARG A 5 -12.66 11.41 5.63
N ARG A 6 -13.31 11.91 4.57
CA ARG A 6 -14.47 12.82 4.68
C ARG A 6 -15.71 12.12 5.24
N TYR A 7 -15.80 10.79 5.12
CA TYR A 7 -16.98 10.00 5.46
C TYR A 7 -16.73 8.98 6.59
N VAL A 8 -15.46 8.66 6.87
CA VAL A 8 -15.10 7.63 7.85
C VAL A 8 -14.33 8.24 9.03
N ARG A 9 -14.86 8.01 10.24
CA ARG A 9 -14.21 8.42 11.50
C ARG A 9 -13.24 7.38 12.06
N GLY A 10 -13.52 6.09 11.85
CA GLY A 10 -12.71 4.97 12.31
C GLY A 10 -11.45 4.68 11.47
N PRO A 11 -10.80 3.52 11.69
CA PRO A 11 -9.56 3.16 11.01
C PRO A 11 -9.71 3.09 9.49
N LEU A 12 -8.75 3.64 8.76
CA LEU A 12 -8.62 3.47 7.32
C LEU A 12 -7.53 2.43 7.01
N VAL A 13 -7.87 1.48 6.13
CA VAL A 13 -6.97 0.40 5.70
C VAL A 13 -6.61 0.59 4.23
N SER A 14 -5.32 0.49 3.88
CA SER A 14 -4.85 0.48 2.48
C SER A 14 -4.13 -0.83 2.17
N LYS A 15 -4.70 -1.62 1.27
CA LYS A 15 -4.20 -2.96 0.90
C LYS A 15 -4.21 -3.18 -0.63
N PRO A 16 -3.40 -2.42 -1.41
CA PRO A 16 -3.40 -2.52 -2.87
C PRO A 16 -2.77 -3.83 -3.37
N ASN A 17 -3.06 -4.16 -4.64
CA ASN A 17 -2.30 -5.17 -5.39
C ASN A 17 -0.89 -4.64 -5.72
N ALA A 18 0.01 -5.50 -6.20
CA ALA A 18 1.29 -5.10 -6.78
C ALA A 18 1.09 -4.49 -8.20
N GLY A 19 0.33 -3.40 -8.27
CA GLY A 19 -0.07 -2.75 -9.51
C GLY A 19 -1.37 -3.25 -10.08
N ASN A 20 -1.78 -2.65 -11.20
CA ASN A 20 -2.98 -3.10 -11.92
C ASN A 20 -2.69 -4.45 -12.60
N PRO A 21 -3.62 -5.41 -12.53
CA PRO A 21 -3.45 -6.69 -13.18
C PRO A 21 -3.35 -6.51 -14.70
N THR A 22 -2.42 -7.23 -15.31
CA THR A 22 -2.25 -7.35 -16.76
C THR A 22 -2.33 -8.82 -17.15
N VAL A 23 -2.65 -9.11 -18.41
CA VAL A 23 -2.66 -10.49 -18.92
C VAL A 23 -1.40 -10.69 -19.76
N SER A 24 -0.58 -11.66 -19.38
CA SER A 24 0.60 -12.09 -20.13
C SER A 24 0.22 -12.77 -21.46
N PRO A 25 1.14 -12.91 -22.43
CA PRO A 25 0.89 -13.64 -23.67
C PRO A 25 0.39 -15.07 -23.46
N GLU A 26 0.73 -15.69 -22.33
CA GLU A 26 0.31 -17.05 -21.93
C GLU A 26 -1.06 -17.08 -21.22
N GLY A 27 -1.78 -15.96 -21.17
CA GLY A 27 -3.11 -15.86 -20.56
C GLY A 27 -3.12 -15.78 -19.03
N ARG A 28 -1.97 -15.57 -18.38
CA ARG A 28 -1.86 -15.47 -16.91
C ARG A 28 -1.99 -14.03 -16.45
N VAL A 29 -2.65 -13.81 -15.30
CA VAL A 29 -2.70 -12.50 -14.63
C VAL A 29 -1.34 -12.20 -13.97
N VAL A 30 -0.75 -11.05 -14.31
CA VAL A 30 0.54 -10.57 -13.81
C VAL A 30 0.38 -9.19 -13.17
N TYR A 31 1.09 -8.98 -12.07
CA TYR A 31 1.13 -7.74 -11.30
C TYR A 31 2.51 -7.08 -11.46
N PRO A 32 2.65 -5.99 -12.23
CA PRO A 32 3.95 -5.52 -12.71
C PRO A 32 4.70 -4.59 -11.76
N MET A 33 4.09 -4.13 -10.67
CA MET A 33 4.70 -3.16 -9.75
C MET A 33 5.68 -3.86 -8.83
N GLY A 34 6.91 -3.35 -8.72
CA GLY A 34 7.90 -3.88 -7.78
C GLY A 34 7.72 -3.41 -6.32
N PRO A 35 8.45 -4.02 -5.37
CA PRO A 35 8.40 -3.66 -3.94
C PRO A 35 8.69 -2.19 -3.64
N GLU A 36 9.66 -1.58 -4.32
CA GLU A 36 10.08 -0.20 -4.07
C GLU A 36 9.00 0.81 -4.49
N GLU A 37 8.44 0.64 -5.68
CA GLU A 37 7.35 1.49 -6.17
C GLU A 37 6.10 1.34 -5.29
N PHE A 38 5.77 0.10 -4.91
CA PHE A 38 4.67 -0.18 -3.99
C PHE A 38 4.85 0.53 -2.65
N ALA A 39 6.06 0.45 -2.06
CA ALA A 39 6.39 1.09 -0.80
C ALA A 39 6.24 2.63 -0.88
N ARG A 40 6.72 3.24 -1.97
CA ARG A 40 6.57 4.69 -2.23
C ARG A 40 5.10 5.10 -2.26
N LEU A 41 4.24 4.36 -2.96
CA LEU A 41 2.81 4.67 -3.06
C LEU A 41 2.08 4.44 -1.74
N GLN A 42 2.43 3.40 -0.98
CA GLN A 42 1.84 3.13 0.32
C GLN A 42 2.27 4.14 1.40
N ALA A 43 3.46 4.74 1.29
CA ALA A 43 3.86 5.87 2.12
C ALA A 43 2.92 7.07 1.93
N GLU A 44 2.46 7.33 0.70
CA GLU A 44 1.43 8.35 0.45
C GLU A 44 0.09 7.97 1.10
N ALA A 45 -0.30 6.70 1.06
CA ALA A 45 -1.50 6.24 1.76
C ALA A 45 -1.40 6.50 3.28
N CYS A 46 -0.22 6.30 3.87
CA CYS A 46 0.08 6.65 5.25
C CYS A 46 -0.15 8.15 5.50
N ARG A 47 0.47 9.03 4.69
CA ARG A 47 0.29 10.50 4.77
C ARG A 47 -1.18 10.93 4.60
N MET A 48 -1.94 10.18 3.80
CA MET A 48 -3.35 10.46 3.58
C MET A 48 -4.27 10.02 4.73
N GLY A 49 -3.73 9.37 5.76
CA GLY A 49 -4.43 9.01 6.99
C GLY A 49 -4.79 7.53 7.12
N ALA A 50 -4.16 6.64 6.34
CA ALA A 50 -4.29 5.21 6.57
C ALA A 50 -3.64 4.82 7.91
N GLY A 51 -4.37 4.05 8.71
CA GLY A 51 -3.93 3.52 10.00
C GLY A 51 -3.44 2.08 9.94
N LEU A 52 -3.77 1.37 8.86
CA LEU A 52 -3.32 0.01 8.60
C LEU A 52 -2.90 -0.10 7.13
N LEU A 53 -1.69 -0.62 6.90
CA LEU A 53 -1.11 -0.77 5.58
C LEU A 53 -0.74 -2.24 5.34
N GLY A 54 -1.07 -2.76 4.17
CA GLY A 54 -0.74 -4.14 3.78
C GLY A 54 -0.74 -4.33 2.27
N GLY A 55 -0.76 -5.58 1.82
CA GLY A 55 -0.74 -5.96 0.41
C GLY A 55 -1.83 -6.97 0.03
N CYS A 56 -2.18 -6.99 -1.26
CA CYS A 56 -3.14 -7.92 -1.86
C CYS A 56 -2.44 -8.80 -2.90
N CYS A 57 -3.06 -9.05 -4.04
CA CYS A 57 -2.53 -9.93 -5.08
C CYS A 57 -1.21 -9.38 -5.65
N GLY A 58 -0.29 -10.29 -5.92
CA GLY A 58 1.06 -9.98 -6.42
C GLY A 58 2.03 -9.45 -5.35
N THR A 59 1.56 -9.15 -4.13
CA THR A 59 2.46 -8.76 -3.04
C THR A 59 3.05 -9.99 -2.35
N THR A 60 4.28 -9.85 -1.86
CA THR A 60 5.02 -10.87 -1.11
C THR A 60 5.65 -10.22 0.13
N PRO A 61 6.30 -10.98 1.04
CA PRO A 61 6.99 -10.39 2.19
C PRO A 61 8.01 -9.30 1.83
N ALA A 62 8.62 -9.37 0.63
CA ALA A 62 9.55 -8.34 0.15
C ALA A 62 8.89 -6.95 0.03
N TYR A 63 7.61 -6.89 -0.34
CA TYR A 63 6.85 -5.64 -0.45
C TYR A 63 6.61 -5.00 0.92
N LEU A 64 6.28 -5.83 1.91
CA LEU A 64 6.06 -5.36 3.28
C LEU A 64 7.36 -4.96 3.96
N SER A 65 8.47 -5.64 3.66
CA SER A 65 9.81 -5.21 4.10
C SER A 65 10.15 -3.84 3.51
N ALA A 66 10.03 -3.68 2.20
CA ALA A 66 10.29 -2.40 1.53
C ALA A 66 9.40 -1.28 2.08
N LEU A 67 8.12 -1.56 2.35
CA LEU A 67 7.21 -0.61 2.97
C LEU A 67 7.68 -0.22 4.39
N ARG A 68 8.01 -1.19 5.24
CA ARG A 68 8.52 -0.93 6.60
C ARG A 68 9.76 -0.04 6.54
N ASP A 69 10.73 -0.40 5.70
CA ASP A 69 12.01 0.31 5.59
C ASP A 69 11.79 1.74 5.08
N ARG A 70 10.87 1.91 4.12
CA ARG A 70 10.46 3.23 3.61
C ARG A 70 9.80 4.10 4.68
N LEU A 71 8.85 3.57 5.44
CA LEU A 71 8.18 4.31 6.51
C LEU A 71 9.19 4.75 7.58
N ALA A 72 10.11 3.88 7.95
CA ALA A 72 11.19 4.20 8.89
C ALA A 72 12.10 5.31 8.37
N ALA A 73 12.53 5.22 7.10
CA ALA A 73 13.38 6.23 6.47
C ALA A 73 12.71 7.61 6.37
N GLU A 74 11.39 7.66 6.22
CA GLU A 74 10.61 8.90 6.13
C GLU A 74 10.03 9.37 7.47
N GLY A 75 10.29 8.67 8.58
CA GLY A 75 9.72 8.99 9.89
C GLY A 75 8.19 8.94 9.92
N LEU A 76 7.57 8.11 9.08
CA LEU A 76 6.12 7.98 8.98
C LEU A 76 5.62 6.84 9.88
N ALA A 77 4.51 7.10 10.59
CA ALA A 77 3.79 6.11 11.35
C ALA A 77 2.32 6.04 10.89
N PRO A 78 1.73 4.83 10.74
CA PRO A 78 0.31 4.70 10.45
C PRO A 78 -0.55 5.42 11.48
N ALA A 79 -1.60 6.11 11.02
CA ALA A 79 -2.46 6.88 11.91
C ALA A 79 -3.26 5.96 12.85
N HIS A 80 -2.93 5.95 14.14
CA HIS A 80 -3.73 5.24 15.13
C HIS A 80 -4.89 6.14 15.59
N ARG A 81 -6.11 5.81 15.17
CA ARG A 81 -7.33 6.51 15.60
C ARG A 81 -8.41 5.48 15.93
N THR A 82 -8.58 5.24 17.22
CA THR A 82 -9.67 4.46 17.82
C THR A 82 -10.93 5.30 17.95
#